data_AF-A0A0S6WTQ8-F1
#
_entry.id   AF-A0A0S6WTQ8-F1
#
_cell.length_a   1.000
_cell.length_b   1.000
_cell.length_c   1.000
_cell.angle_alpha   90.00
_cell.angle_beta   90.00
_cell.angle_gamma   90.00
#
_symmetry.space_group_name_H-M   'P 1'
#
loop_
_entity.id
_entity.type
_entity.pdbx_description
1 polymer ?
#
loop_
_entity_poly.entity_id
_entity_poly.type
_entity_poly.pdbx_seq_one_letter_code
_entity_poly.pdbx_strand_id
1 'polypeptide(L)' 'MTTPQDTPPSDTTLPRPQRRLLARLFNARTTPICVDGRELLTFQEAKRYLLSLEPEPREAAYQAIKTQGER' A
#
# COMPACT_ATOMS: atom_id res chain seq x y z
N MET A 1 -11.29 0.39 -30.82
CA MET A 1 -12.05 1.51 -30.26
C MET A 1 -11.94 1.43 -28.75
N THR A 2 -11.40 2.48 -28.19
CA THR A 2 -10.97 2.67 -26.80
C THR A 2 -12.19 2.95 -25.93
N THR A 3 -12.41 2.19 -24.86
CA THR A 3 -13.22 2.66 -23.73
C THR A 3 -12.27 3.30 -22.72
N PRO A 4 -12.31 4.63 -22.52
CA PRO A 4 -11.58 5.24 -21.42
C PRO A 4 -12.32 4.83 -20.15
N GLN A 5 -11.71 3.91 -19.39
CA GLN A 5 -12.13 3.66 -18.03
C GLN A 5 -11.69 4.86 -17.18
N ASP A 6 -12.49 5.91 -17.28
CA ASP A 6 -12.51 7.08 -16.40
C ASP A 6 -12.85 6.57 -15.00
N THR A 7 -11.82 6.10 -14.31
CA THR A 7 -11.90 5.89 -12.87
C THR A 7 -11.66 7.27 -12.28
N PRO A 8 -12.63 7.87 -11.57
CA PRO A 8 -12.37 9.16 -10.94
C PRO A 8 -11.09 9.04 -10.11
N PRO A 9 -10.22 10.07 -10.05
CA PRO A 9 -9.08 10.08 -9.16
C PRO A 9 -9.62 10.08 -7.73
N SER A 10 -9.99 8.90 -7.27
CA SER A 10 -10.33 8.64 -5.90
C SER A 10 -8.98 8.62 -5.21
N ASP A 11 -8.62 9.74 -4.59
CA ASP A 11 -7.54 9.85 -3.58
C ASP A 11 -7.67 8.80 -2.45
N THR A 12 -8.78 8.05 -2.45
CA THR A 12 -9.12 6.89 -1.62
C THR A 12 -8.63 5.53 -2.16
N THR A 13 -7.99 5.44 -3.33
CA THR A 13 -7.55 4.16 -3.89
C THR A 13 -6.09 4.16 -4.30
N LEU A 14 -5.28 3.32 -3.65
CA LEU A 14 -3.87 3.12 -4.00
C LEU A 14 -3.69 2.81 -5.51
N PRO A 15 -2.72 3.44 -6.19
CA PRO A 15 -2.39 3.16 -7.58
C PRO A 15 -2.21 1.68 -7.86
N ARG A 16 -2.63 1.23 -9.06
CA ARG A 16 -2.48 -0.16 -9.54
C ARG A 16 -1.08 -0.76 -9.32
N PRO A 17 0.05 -0.06 -9.63
CA PRO A 17 1.37 -0.62 -9.38
C PRO A 17 1.67 -0.82 -7.89
N GLN A 18 1.29 0.13 -7.03
CA GLN A 18 1.48 0.03 -5.58
C GLN A 18 0.68 -1.14 -5.00
N ARG A 19 -0.58 -1.32 -5.44
CA ARG A 19 -1.40 -2.48 -5.03
C ARG A 19 -0.77 -3.82 -5.39
N ARG A 20 -0.24 -3.97 -6.60
CA ARG A 20 0.42 -5.22 -7.02
C ARG A 20 1.66 -5.53 -6.19
N LEU A 21 2.46 -4.51 -5.88
CA LEU A 21 3.66 -4.67 -5.05
C LEU A 21 3.27 -5.10 -3.64
N LEU A 22 2.36 -4.37 -2.99
CA LEU A 22 1.91 -4.68 -1.64
C LEU A 22 1.28 -6.08 -1.57
N ALA A 23 0.43 -6.47 -2.53
CA ALA A 23 -0.14 -7.81 -2.55
C ALA A 23 0.94 -8.90 -2.65
N ARG A 24 1.99 -8.70 -3.47
CA ARG A 24 3.13 -9.64 -3.54
C ARG A 24 3.89 -9.72 -2.22
N LEU A 25 4.17 -8.58 -1.60
CA LEU A 25 4.90 -8.49 -0.33
C LEU A 25 4.16 -9.21 0.80
N PHE A 26 2.86 -8.98 0.93
CA PHE A 26 2.07 -9.55 2.02
C PHE A 26 1.60 -10.99 1.77
N ASN A 27 1.40 -11.42 0.52
CA ASN A 27 0.97 -12.80 0.23
C ASN A 27 2.02 -13.86 0.58
N ALA A 28 3.31 -13.50 0.61
CA ALA A 28 4.40 -14.43 0.91
C ALA A 28 4.96 -14.27 2.33
N ARG A 29 4.55 -13.25 3.08
CA ARG A 29 5.11 -12.94 4.40
C ARG A 29 4.29 -13.55 5.53
N THR A 30 5.02 -14.14 6.47
CA THR A 30 4.54 -14.52 7.81
C THR A 30 5.06 -13.58 8.89
N THR A 31 5.95 -12.65 8.55
CA THR A 31 6.52 -11.65 9.47
C THR A 31 5.87 -10.28 9.23
N PRO A 32 5.31 -9.63 10.26
CA PRO A 32 4.71 -8.32 10.13
C PRO A 32 5.74 -7.26 9.74
N ILE A 33 5.29 -6.26 8.99
CA ILE A 33 6.06 -5.07 8.63
C ILE A 33 5.70 -3.98 9.65
N CYS A 34 6.71 -3.45 10.34
CA CYS A 34 6.51 -2.43 11.37
C CYS A 34 6.70 -1.03 10.78
N VAL A 35 5.63 -0.23 10.75
CA VAL A 35 5.64 1.16 10.27
C VAL A 35 4.93 2.05 11.28
N ASP A 36 5.57 3.15 11.71
CA ASP A 36 5.06 4.06 12.76
C ASP A 36 4.54 3.34 14.02
N GLY A 37 5.26 2.30 14.45
CA GLY A 37 4.87 1.50 15.62
C GLY A 37 3.65 0.61 15.41
N ARG A 38 3.14 0.48 14.17
CA ARG A 38 2.08 -0.47 13.81
C ARG A 38 2.65 -1.67 13.06
N GLU A 39 2.24 -2.85 13.50
CA GLU A 39 2.54 -4.11 12.84
C GLU A 39 1.48 -4.38 11.77
N LEU A 40 1.90 -4.43 10.52
CA LEU A 40 1.05 -4.74 9.38
C LEU A 40 1.43 -6.13 8.87
N LEU A 41 0.51 -7.09 8.95
CA LEU A 41 0.75 -8.45 8.48
C LEU A 41 0.07 -8.72 7.13
N THR A 42 -0.99 -7.98 6.81
CA THR A 42 -1.78 -8.20 5.61
C THR A 42 -1.82 -6.99 4.69
N PHE A 43 -2.02 -7.26 3.40
CA PHE A 43 -2.25 -6.22 2.38
C PHE A 43 -3.43 -5.31 2.75
N GLN A 44 -4.50 -5.87 3.32
CA GLN A 44 -5.68 -5.09 3.68
C GLN A 44 -5.40 -4.11 4.82
N GLU A 45 -4.63 -4.52 5.83
CA GLU A 45 -4.20 -3.65 6.93
C GLU A 45 -3.30 -2.53 6.41
N ALA A 46 -2.29 -2.87 5.59
CA ALA A 46 -1.41 -1.87 5.00
C ALA A 46 -2.16 -0.88 4.12
N LYS A 47 -3.10 -1.35 3.30
CA LYS A 47 -3.95 -0.48 2.49
C LYS A 47 -4.81 0.45 3.37
N ARG A 48 -5.46 -0.09 4.40
CA ARG A 48 -6.29 0.72 5.33
C ARG A 48 -5.45 1.77 6.04
N TYR A 49 -4.25 1.40 6.48
CA TYR A 49 -3.30 2.30 7.12
C TYR A 49 -2.90 3.44 6.19
N LEU A 50 -2.41 3.13 4.98
CA LEU A 50 -1.99 4.14 4.00
C LEU A 50 -3.12 5.11 3.63
N LEU A 51 -4.35 4.61 3.50
CA LEU A 51 -5.51 5.44 3.18
C LEU A 51 -6.00 6.29 4.35
N SER A 52 -5.64 5.95 5.59
CA SER A 52 -5.92 6.77 6.78
C SER A 52 -4.94 7.93 6.97
N LEU A 53 -3.82 7.92 6.23
CA LEU A 53 -2.79 8.95 6.31
C LEU A 53 -3.00 10.03 5.26
N GLU A 54 -2.56 11.24 5.60
CA GLU A 54 -2.39 12.36 4.66
C GLU A 54 -1.36 12.03 3.56
N PRO A 55 -1.39 12.70 2.39
CA PRO A 55 -0.56 12.35 1.23
C PRO A 55 0.95 12.28 1.51
N GLU A 56 1.48 13.20 2.31
CA GLU A 56 2.91 13.26 2.66
C GLU A 56 3.34 12.08 3.56
N PRO A 57 2.73 11.83 4.74
CA PRO A 57 3.08 10.67 5.56
C PRO A 57 2.70 9.34 4.90
N ARG A 58 1.70 9.31 4.01
CA ARG A 58 1.33 8.12 3.23
C ARG A 58 2.46 7.64 2.33
N GLU A 59 3.13 8.55 1.62
CA GLU A 59 4.26 8.17 0.76
C GLU A 59 5.44 7.66 1.58
N ALA A 60 5.77 8.33 2.69
CA ALA A 60 6.82 7.89 3.61
C ALA A 60 6.55 6.48 4.18
N ALA A 61 5.32 6.24 4.64
CA ALA A 61 4.89 4.93 5.10
C ALA A 61 4.94 3.87 3.98
N TYR A 62 4.53 4.20 2.76
CA TYR A 62 4.60 3.29 1.62
C TYR A 62 6.05 2.90 1.29
N GLN A 63 6.99 3.84 1.31
CA GLN A 63 8.41 3.55 1.11
C GLN A 63 8.97 2.66 2.21
N ALA A 64 8.63 2.92 3.49
CA ALA A 64 9.04 2.06 4.61
C ALA A 64 8.54 0.61 4.45
N ILE A 65 7.25 0.43 4.10
CA ILE A 65 6.67 -0.89 3.82
C ILE A 65 7.41 -1.57 2.67
N LYS A 66 7.71 -0.83 1.59
CA LYS A 66 8.43 -1.36 0.43
C LYS A 66 9.84 -1.80 0.80
N THR A 67 10.63 -0.97 1.48
CA THR A 67 12.02 -1.28 1.87
C THR A 67 12.10 -2.48 2.81
N GLN A 68 11.17 -2.59 3.77
CA GLN A 68 11.11 -3.76 4.65
C GLN A 68 10.59 -5.01 3.93
N GLY A 69 9.67 -4.81 2.97
CA GLY A 69 9.08 -5.84 2.14
C GLY A 69 10.06 -6.51 1.18
N GLU A 70 10.94 -5.73 0.55
CA GLU A 70 11.92 -6.19 -0.44
C GLU A 70 13.17 -6.84 0.19
N ARG A 71 13.35 -6.69 1.50
CA ARG A 71 14.36 -7.39 2.31
C ARG A 71 13.93 -8.82 2.60
#